data_AF-A0A352RWW6-F1
#
_entry.id   AF-A0A352RWW6-F1
#
_cell.length_a   1.000
_cell.length_b   1.000
_cell.length_c   1.000
_cell.angle_alpha   90.00
_cell.angle_beta   90.00
_cell.angle_gamma   90.00
#
_symmetry.space_group_name_H-M   'P 1'
#
loop_
_entity.id
_entity.type
_entity.pdbx_description
1 polymer ?
#
loop_
_entity_poly.entity_id
_entity_poly.type
_entity_poly.pdbx_seq_one_letter_code
_entity_poly.pdbx_strand_id
1 'polypeptide(L)' 'MAKRERSRHAIKEEVSRRIHQIDEVADDGAHIRVPDPEPHERDAWGRNWDMDYFGNARGYEASIRSV' A
#
# COMPACT_ATOMS: atom_id res chain seq x y z
N MET A 1 21.20 11.64 -8.30
CA MET A 1 19.85 11.45 -7.77
C MET A 1 19.88 10.31 -6.78
N ALA A 2 20.05 10.59 -5.49
CA ALA A 2 20.02 9.54 -4.46
C ALA A 2 18.63 8.90 -4.49
N LYS A 3 18.55 7.60 -4.79
CA LYS A 3 17.34 6.80 -4.52
C LYS A 3 17.09 6.97 -3.03
N ARG A 4 16.17 7.86 -2.66
CA ARG A 4 15.71 7.99 -1.27
C ARG A 4 15.23 6.61 -0.88
N GLU A 5 16.00 5.89 -0.07
CA GLU A 5 15.49 4.75 0.68
C GLU A 5 14.29 5.29 1.48
N ARG A 6 13.08 5.01 0.98
CA ARG A 6 11.87 5.40 1.67
C ARG A 6 11.81 4.53 2.92
N SER A 7 11.84 5.17 4.09
CA SER A 7 11.63 4.49 5.35
C SER A 7 10.27 3.76 5.33
N ARG A 8 10.16 2.65 6.08
CA ARG A 8 8.91 1.89 6.27
C ARG A 8 7.68 2.78 6.45
N HIS A 9 7.80 3.80 7.31
CA HIS A 9 6.74 4.76 7.56
C HIS A 9 6.32 5.55 6.31
N ALA A 10 7.27 6.04 5.52
CA ALA A 10 6.97 6.79 4.29
C ALA A 10 6.26 5.92 3.24
N ILE A 11 6.60 4.63 3.16
CA ILE A 11 5.93 3.68 2.26
C ILE A 11 4.51 3.42 2.75
N LYS A 12 4.33 3.16 4.05
CA LYS A 12 3.02 2.96 4.67
C LYS A 12 2.09 4.16 4.44
N GLU A 13 2.59 5.37 4.66
CA GLU A 13 1.83 6.60 4.43
C GLU A 13 1.46 6.80 2.96
N GLU A 14 2.38 6.49 2.03
CA GLU A 14 2.10 6.62 0.61
C GLU A 14 1.07 5.60 0.13
N VAL A 15 1.17 4.33 0.56
CA VAL A 15 0.18 3.29 0.27
C VAL A 15 -1.18 3.65 0.87
N SER A 16 -1.20 4.12 2.13
CA SER A 16 -2.43 4.60 2.77
C SER A 16 -3.08 5.72 1.96
N ARG A 17 -2.30 6.73 1.55
CA ARG A 17 -2.82 7.82 0.73
C ARG A 17 -3.41 7.33 -0.59
N ARG A 18 -2.72 6.42 -1.29
CA ARG A 18 -3.20 5.91 -2.59
C ARG A 18 -4.46 5.08 -2.45
N ILE A 19 -4.53 4.22 -1.45
CA ILE A 19 -5.73 3.38 -1.22
C ILE A 19 -6.95 4.24 -0.91
N HIS A 20 -6.81 5.27 -0.05
CA HIS A 20 -7.94 6.17 0.26
C HIS A 20 -8.26 7.16 -0.87
N GLN A 21 -7.46 7.19 -1.94
CA GLN A 21 -7.74 7.96 -3.17
C GLN A 21 -8.41 7.10 -4.26
N ILE A 22 -8.56 5.80 -4.06
CA ILE A 22 -9.34 4.94 -4.96
C ILE A 22 -10.80 5.42 -4.88
N ASP A 23 -11.43 5.72 -6.02
CA ASP A 23 -12.81 6.21 -6.07
C ASP A 23 -13.75 5.34 -5.24
N GLU A 24 -13.68 4.02 -5.38
CA GLU A 24 -14.50 3.08 -4.60
C GLU A 24 -14.33 3.22 -3.08
N VAL A 25 -13.08 3.38 -2.61
CA VAL A 25 -12.79 3.53 -1.16
C VAL A 25 -13.21 4.91 -0.66
N ALA A 26 -13.00 5.94 -1.48
CA ALA A 26 -13.33 7.31 -1.16
C ALA A 26 -14.84 7.56 -1.16
N ASP A 27 -15.58 6.98 -2.10
CA ASP A 27 -17.04 7.10 -2.24
C ASP A 27 -17.77 6.39 -1.09
N ASP A 28 -17.34 5.18 -0.72
CA ASP A 28 -17.85 4.46 0.45
C ASP A 28 -17.37 5.05 1.79
N GLY A 29 -16.38 5.95 1.77
CA GLY A 29 -15.73 6.46 2.99
C GLY A 29 -15.03 5.36 3.79
N ALA A 30 -14.61 4.28 3.13
CA ALA A 30 -14.02 3.12 3.76
C ALA A 30 -12.64 3.44 4.31
N HIS A 31 -12.43 3.18 5.61
CA HIS A 31 -11.12 3.34 6.21
C HIS A 31 -10.34 2.01 6.15
N ILE A 32 -9.39 1.93 5.22
CA ILE A 32 -8.55 0.74 5.03
C ILE A 32 -7.32 0.83 5.94
N ARG A 33 -7.08 -0.23 6.73
CA ARG A 33 -5.91 -0.30 7.60
C ARG A 33 -4.73 -0.88 6.83
N VAL A 34 -3.75 -0.05 6.51
CA VAL A 34 -2.51 -0.48 5.85
C VAL A 34 -1.57 -1.16 6.86
N PRO A 35 -1.08 -2.38 6.59
CA PRO A 35 -0.12 -3.07 7.46
C PRO A 35 1.25 -2.38 7.41
N ASP A 36 2.16 -2.80 8.28
CA ASP A 36 3.55 -2.34 8.20
C ASP A 36 4.26 -3.04 7.04
N PRO A 37 4.97 -2.29 6.17
CA PRO A 37 5.70 -2.89 5.05
C PRO A 37 6.89 -3.70 5.55
N GLU A 38 7.00 -4.93 5.05
CA GLU A 38 8.10 -5.83 5.33
C GLU A 38 9.15 -5.74 4.20
N PRO A 39 10.41 -5.38 4.50
CA PRO A 39 11.44 -5.32 3.48
C PRO A 39 11.84 -6.73 3.04
N HIS A 40 11.97 -6.93 1.74
CA HIS A 40 12.45 -8.19 1.16
C HIS A 40 13.53 -7.93 0.10
N GLU A 41 14.22 -9.00 -0.32
CA GLU A 41 15.19 -8.92 -1.42
C GLU A 41 14.50 -8.50 -2.71
N ARG A 42 15.17 -7.66 -3.49
CA ARG A 42 14.54 -7.06 -4.67
C ARG A 42 14.06 -8.15 -5.64
N ASP A 43 12.77 -8.16 -5.93
CA ASP A 43 12.17 -9.14 -6.83
C ASP A 43 12.52 -8.86 -8.31
N ALA A 44 12.09 -9.75 -9.21
CA ALA A 44 12.30 -9.62 -10.65
C ALA A 44 11.72 -8.32 -11.25
N TRP A 45 10.78 -7.67 -10.56
CA TRP A 45 10.15 -6.41 -10.96
C TRP A 45 10.75 -5.20 -10.25
N GLY A 46 11.76 -5.38 -9.41
CA GLY A 46 12.43 -4.30 -8.71
C GLY A 46 11.78 -3.87 -7.39
N ARG A 47 10.73 -4.56 -6.93
CA ARG A 47 10.03 -4.31 -5.66
C ARG A 47 10.81 -4.94 -4.52
N ASN A 48 10.76 -4.31 -3.34
CA ASN A 48 11.55 -4.70 -2.17
C ASN A 48 10.79 -4.52 -0.86
N TRP A 49 9.46 -4.42 -0.94
CA TRP A 49 8.56 -4.26 0.20
C TRP A 49 7.27 -5.02 -0.08
N ASP A 50 6.85 -5.85 0.87
CA ASP A 50 5.60 -6.61 0.82
C ASP A 50 4.63 -6.13 1.93
N MET A 51 3.33 -6.31 1.66
CA MET A 51 2.22 -5.98 2.55
C MET A 51 1.06 -6.95 2.31
N ASP A 52 0.82 -7.88 3.23
CA ASP A 52 -0.19 -8.95 3.02
C ASP A 52 -1.56 -8.69 3.65
N TYR A 53 -1.63 -7.98 4.79
CA TYR A 53 -2.84 -7.94 5.63
C TYR A 53 -3.46 -6.54 5.74
N PHE A 54 -4.16 -6.12 4.69
CA PHE A 54 -4.97 -4.90 4.72
C PHE A 54 -6.26 -5.12 5.52
N GLY A 55 -6.44 -4.36 6.60
CA GLY A 55 -7.65 -4.41 7.40
C GLY A 55 -8.80 -3.67 6.72
N ASN A 56 -10.02 -4.21 6.83
CA ASN A 56 -11.22 -3.66 6.18
C ASN A 56 -11.15 -3.63 4.63
N ALA A 57 -10.25 -4.41 4.03
CA ALA A 57 -10.05 -4.47 2.58
C ALA A 57 -11.12 -5.27 1.81
N ARG A 58 -12.03 -5.95 2.51
CA ARG A 58 -13.04 -6.83 1.90
C ARG A 58 -13.93 -6.02 0.96
N GLY A 59 -13.95 -6.40 -0.33
CA GLY A 59 -14.67 -5.66 -1.38
C GLY A 59 -13.79 -4.68 -2.17
N TYR A 60 -12.61 -4.34 -1.66
CA TYR A 60 -11.64 -3.42 -2.30
C TYR A 60 -10.33 -4.13 -2.69
N GLU A 61 -10.25 -5.46 -2.53
CA GLU A 61 -9.03 -6.26 -2.71
C GLU A 61 -8.41 -6.09 -4.11
N ALA A 62 -9.25 -6.05 -5.15
CA ALA A 62 -8.81 -5.85 -6.52
C ALA A 62 -8.22 -4.45 -6.73
N SER A 63 -8.90 -3.43 -6.20
CA SER A 63 -8.50 -2.02 -6.32
C SER A 63 -7.24 -1.75 -5.51
N ILE A 64 -7.12 -2.32 -4.31
CA ILE A 64 -5.90 -2.26 -3.47
C ILE A 64 -4.73 -2.95 -4.17
N ARG A 65 -4.94 -4.10 -4.83
CA ARG A 65 -3.87 -4.81 -5.56
C ARG A 65 -3.40 -4.07 -6.81
N SER A 66 -4.17 -3.11 -7.31
CA SER A 66 -3.82 -2.30 -8.48
C SER A 66 -2.96 -1.07 -8.17
N VAL A 67 -2.67 -0.80 -6.88
CA VAL A 67 -1.87 0.34 -6.38
C VAL A 67 -0.37 0.04 -6.37
#